data_AF-A0A9D2ITM5-F1
#
_entry.id   AF-A0A9D2ITM5-F1
#
_cell.length_a   1.000
_cell.length_b   1.000
_cell.length_c   1.000
_cell.angle_alpha   90.00
_cell.angle_beta   90.00
_cell.angle_gamma   90.00
#
_symmetry.space_group_name_H-M   'P 1'
#
loop_
_entity.id
_entity.type
_entity.pdbx_description
1 polymer ?
#
loop_
_entity_poly.entity_id
_entity_poly.type
_entity_poly.pdbx_seq_one_letter_code
_entity_poly.pdbx_strand_id
1 'polypeptide(L)' 'MPDPGKKEKAKKQIPLRVSAALYNELAQWAEDDFRSINGQIEYLLTECVKHRKKSFRETREE' A
#
# COMPACT_ATOMS: atom_id res chain seq x y z
N MET A 1 -3.32 8.82 -30.31
CA MET A 1 -2.87 9.74 -29.25
C MET A 1 -3.11 9.10 -27.89
N PRO A 2 -2.09 8.95 -27.01
CA PRO A 2 -2.31 8.44 -25.66
C PRO A 2 -2.80 9.57 -24.73
N ASP A 3 -3.87 9.29 -24.01
CA ASP A 3 -4.60 10.20 -23.14
C ASP A 3 -3.77 10.59 -21.88
N PRO A 4 -3.55 11.90 -21.60
CA PRO A 4 -2.68 12.35 -20.51
C PRO A 4 -3.22 12.04 -19.09
N GLY A 5 -4.49 11.65 -18.95
CA GLY A 5 -5.10 11.30 -17.66
C GLY A 5 -4.75 9.92 -17.10
N LYS A 6 -4.04 9.06 -17.83
CA LYS A 6 -3.75 7.68 -17.39
C LYS A 6 -2.51 7.53 -16.51
N LYS A 7 -1.68 8.56 -16.36
CA LYS A 7 -0.37 8.44 -15.66
C LYS A 7 -0.48 8.37 -14.14
N GLU A 8 -1.53 8.95 -13.54
CA GLU A 8 -1.71 8.94 -12.07
C GLU A 8 -2.32 7.63 -11.54
N LYS A 9 -3.01 6.85 -12.38
CA LYS A 9 -3.61 5.55 -12.00
C LYS A 9 -2.80 4.34 -12.49
N ALA A 10 -1.62 4.57 -13.04
CA ALA A 10 -0.77 3.49 -13.53
C ALA A 10 -0.20 2.70 -12.35
N LYS A 11 -0.86 1.58 -12.00
CA LYS A 11 -0.37 0.61 -11.02
C LYS A 11 0.97 0.08 -11.50
N LYS A 12 2.07 0.47 -10.84
CA LYS A 12 3.39 -0.08 -11.11
C LYS A 12 3.43 -1.50 -10.54
N GLN A 13 3.57 -2.50 -11.42
CA GLN A 13 3.83 -3.86 -10.98
C GLN A 13 5.29 -3.97 -10.53
N ILE A 14 5.48 -4.21 -9.25
CA ILE A 14 6.81 -4.42 -8.65
C ILE A 14 6.82 -5.85 -8.11
N PRO A 15 7.82 -6.68 -8.43
CA PRO A 15 7.96 -7.98 -7.81
C PRO A 15 8.29 -7.78 -6.32
N LEU A 16 7.30 -8.03 -5.46
CA LEU A 16 7.45 -7.92 -4.01
C LEU A 16 7.80 -9.30 -3.44
N ARG A 17 8.95 -9.39 -2.76
CA ARG A 17 9.32 -10.59 -2.01
C ARG A 17 8.82 -10.43 -0.58
N VAL A 18 7.86 -11.26 -0.19
CA VAL A 18 7.36 -11.36 1.19
C VAL A 18 7.56 -12.77 1.71
N SER A 19 7.72 -12.92 3.03
CA SER A 19 7.73 -14.23 3.67
C SER A 19 6.34 -14.87 3.57
N ALA A 20 6.29 -16.20 3.43
CA ALA A 20 5.03 -16.92 3.29
C ALA A 20 4.10 -16.73 4.51
N ALA A 21 4.68 -16.62 5.71
CA ALA A 21 3.93 -16.34 6.94
C ALA A 21 3.19 -14.99 6.86
N LEU A 22 3.90 -13.91 6.47
CA LEU A 22 3.31 -12.58 6.34
C LEU A 22 2.23 -12.55 5.24
N TYR A 23 2.46 -13.24 4.12
CA TYR A 23 1.46 -13.35 3.07
C TYR A 23 0.17 -14.00 3.56
N ASN A 24 0.26 -15.07 4.35
CA ASN A 24 -0.91 -15.75 4.91
C ASN A 24 -1.66 -14.86 5.90
N GLU A 25 -0.96 -14.13 6.78
CA GLU A 25 -1.59 -13.19 7.71
C GLU A 25 -2.31 -12.06 6.95
N LEU A 26 -1.67 -11.51 5.90
CA LEU A 26 -2.28 -10.51 5.03
C LEU A 26 -3.47 -11.06 4.25
N ALA A 27 -3.42 -12.32 3.83
CA ALA A 27 -4.49 -12.99 3.11
C ALA A 27 -5.71 -13.17 4.02
N GLN A 28 -5.50 -13.71 5.22
CA GLN A 28 -6.57 -13.89 6.21
C GLN A 28 -7.23 -12.55 6.56
N TRP A 29 -6.43 -11.52 6.82
CA TRP A 29 -6.98 -10.19 7.11
C TRP A 29 -7.72 -9.59 5.90
N ALA A 30 -7.23 -9.79 4.68
CA ALA A 30 -7.93 -9.34 3.48
C ALA A 30 -9.28 -10.08 3.30
N GLU A 31 -9.34 -11.37 3.63
CA GLU A 31 -10.59 -12.14 3.64
C GLU A 31 -11.59 -11.61 4.68
N ASP A 32 -11.13 -11.30 5.89
CA ASP A 32 -11.96 -10.71 6.95
C ASP A 32 -12.56 -9.35 6.54
N ASP A 33 -11.78 -8.54 5.79
CA ASP A 33 -12.21 -7.22 5.28
C ASP A 33 -12.97 -7.29 3.94
N PHE A 34 -13.21 -8.49 3.38
CA PHE A 34 -13.77 -8.71 2.03
C PHE A 34 -13.02 -7.96 0.92
N ARG A 35 -11.70 -7.89 1.01
CA ARG A 35 -10.81 -7.21 0.05
C ARG A 35 -9.87 -8.20 -0.63
N SER A 36 -9.38 -7.80 -1.80
CA SER A 36 -8.27 -8.52 -2.42
C SER A 36 -6.98 -8.29 -1.64
N ILE A 37 -6.11 -9.31 -1.61
CA ILE A 37 -4.77 -9.23 -1.00
C ILE A 37 -3.97 -8.04 -1.53
N ASN A 38 -4.02 -7.81 -2.85
CA ASN A 38 -3.34 -6.66 -3.47
C ASN A 38 -3.91 -5.31 -2.99
N GLY A 39 -5.22 -5.22 -2.77
CA GLY A 39 -5.87 -4.04 -2.21
C GLY A 39 -5.49 -3.81 -0.74
N GLN A 40 -5.40 -4.88 0.05
CA GLN A 40 -4.95 -4.78 1.44
C GLN A 40 -3.50 -4.34 1.54
N ILE A 41 -2.62 -4.87 0.69
CA ILE A 41 -1.22 -4.44 0.60
C ILE A 41 -1.13 -2.95 0.20
N GLU A 42 -1.91 -2.50 -0.78
CA GLU A 42 -1.94 -1.09 -1.21
C GLU A 42 -2.42 -0.16 -0.10
N TYR A 43 -3.45 -0.56 0.65
CA TYR A 43 -3.97 0.17 1.80
C TYR A 43 -2.90 0.31 2.89
N LEU A 44 -2.27 -0.80 3.28
CA LEU A 44 -1.22 -0.81 4.29
C LEU A 44 -0.04 0.07 3.91
N LEU A 45 0.45 -0.02 2.67
CA LEU A 45 1.53 0.84 2.18
C LEU A 45 1.14 2.32 2.19
N THR A 46 -0.11 2.63 1.82
CA THR A 46 -0.63 3.99 1.84
C THR A 46 -0.69 4.56 3.26
N GLU A 47 -1.18 3.78 4.21
CA GLU A 47 -1.24 4.17 5.62
C GLU A 47 0.18 4.33 6.20
N CYS A 48 1.11 3.39 5.95
CA CYS A 48 2.50 3.53 6.39
C CYS A 48 3.17 4.82 5.86
N VAL A 49 2.94 5.19 4.59
CA VAL A 49 3.47 6.43 4.01
C VAL A 49 2.82 7.66 4.63
N LYS A 50 1.50 7.65 4.88
CA LYS A 50 0.80 8.75 5.57
C LYS A 50 1.31 8.93 6.99
N HIS A 51 1.44 7.84 7.75
CA HIS A 51 2.00 7.83 9.10
C HIS A 51 3.43 8.38 9.11
N ARG A 52 4.29 7.94 8.18
CA ARG A 52 5.65 8.47 8.04
C ARG A 52 5.67 9.97 7.75
N LYS A 53 4.80 10.45 6.85
CA LYS A 53 4.70 11.89 6.54
C LYS A 53 4.20 12.71 7.73
N LYS A 54 3.27 12.16 8.52
CA LYS A 54 2.75 12.82 9.72
C LYS A 54 3.81 12.88 10.82
N SER A 55 4.47 11.75 11.11
CA SER A 55 5.59 11.68 12.06
C SER A 55 6.74 12.60 11.65
N PHE A 56 7.05 12.70 10.36
CA PHE A 56 8.08 13.63 9.85
C PHE A 56 7.70 15.11 10.02
N ARG A 57 6.41 15.45 10.08
CA ARG A 57 5.97 16.83 10.38
C ARG A 57 6.11 17.14 11.86
N GLU A 58 5.71 16.21 12.74
CA GLU A 58 5.91 16.34 14.19
C GLU A 58 7.40 16.52 14.55
N THR A 59 8.32 15.75 13.96
CA THR A 59 9.77 15.88 14.24
C THR A 59 10.42 17.16 13.70
N ARG A 60 9.75 17.93 12.82
CA ARG A 60 10.30 19.20 12.29
C ARG A 60 9.79 20.44 13.05
N GLU A 61 8.88 20.26 13.99
CA GLU A 61 8.32 21.33 14.83
C GLU A 61 8.91 21.34 16.25
N GLU A 62 9.91 20.49 16.54
CA GLU A 62 10.77 20.53 17.74
C GLU A 62 12.15 21.14 17.46
#